data_AF-A0A2H3KZB2-F1
#
_entry.id   AF-A0A2H3KZB2-F1
#
_cell.length_a   1.000
_cell.length_b   1.000
_cell.length_c   1.000
_cell.angle_alpha   90.00
_cell.angle_beta   90.00
_cell.angle_gamma   90.00
#
_symmetry.space_group_name_H-M   'P 1'
#
loop_
_entity.id
_entity.type
_entity.pdbx_description
1 polymer ?
#
loop_
_entity_poly.entity_id
_entity_poly.type
_entity_poly.pdbx_seq_one_letter_code
_entity_poly.pdbx_strand_id
1 'polypeptide(L)'
;MMATSVLITRQPDNRYTARALVLPELVVSGATEAEAVEQLRVTLADLQQHSRVIQVELPIPDPAVEHPWLRFAGMWEHDLDWETFEAAVADLRSADTHDAPPV
;
A
#
# COMPACT_ATOMS: atom_id res chain seq x y z
N MET A 1 -17.79 -7.71 5.56
CA MET A 1 -18.03 -7.60 4.11
C MET A 1 -16.74 -7.09 3.49
N MET A 2 -16.13 -7.82 2.55
CA MET A 2 -14.94 -7.35 1.85
C MET A 2 -15.38 -6.64 0.56
N ALA A 3 -14.88 -5.43 0.35
CA ALA A 3 -15.05 -4.69 -0.90
C ALA A 3 -13.70 -4.66 -1.63
N THR A 4 -13.72 -4.82 -2.94
CA THR A 4 -12.52 -4.69 -3.77
C THR A 4 -12.80 -3.76 -4.94
N SER A 5 -11.79 -3.02 -5.37
CA SER A 5 -11.87 -2.19 -6.56
C SER A 5 -11.82 -3.07 -7.80
N VAL A 6 -12.75 -2.83 -8.72
CA VAL A 6 -12.86 -3.55 -9.98
C VAL A 6 -12.66 -2.58 -11.14
N LEU A 7 -11.76 -2.92 -12.05
CA LEU A 7 -11.61 -2.20 -13.31
C LEU A 7 -12.55 -2.82 -14.35
N ILE A 8 -13.46 -1.99 -14.89
CA ILE A 8 -14.31 -2.35 -16.02
C ILE A 8 -13.71 -1.79 -17.29
N THR A 9 -13.65 -2.60 -18.34
CA THR A 9 -13.17 -2.17 -19.67
C THR A 9 -14.15 -2.63 -20.73
N ARG A 10 -14.64 -1.70 -21.55
CA ARG A 10 -15.46 -2.02 -22.72
C ARG A 10 -14.55 -2.45 -23.86
N GLN A 11 -14.87 -3.57 -24.48
CA GLN A 11 -14.10 -4.18 -25.56
C GLN A 11 -14.64 -3.77 -26.95
N PRO A 12 -13.81 -3.87 -28.01
CA PRO A 12 -14.22 -3.51 -29.38
C PRO A 12 -15.38 -4.33 -29.94
N ASP A 13 -15.57 -5.55 -29.43
CA ASP A 13 -16.66 -6.47 -29.80
C ASP A 13 -17.97 -6.22 -29.02
N ASN A 14 -18.08 -5.04 -28.40
CA ASN A 14 -19.21 -4.62 -27.57
C ASN A 14 -19.41 -5.47 -26.31
N ARG A 15 -18.37 -6.18 -25.85
CA ARG A 15 -18.33 -6.87 -24.55
C ARG A 15 -17.71 -6.02 -23.46
N TYR A 16 -17.78 -6.51 -22.23
CA TYR A 16 -17.19 -5.89 -21.05
C TYR A 16 -16.28 -6.89 -20.35
N THR A 17 -15.10 -6.44 -19.93
CA THR A 17 -14.23 -7.20 -19.03
C THR A 17 -14.20 -6.57 -17.66
N ALA A 18 -14.27 -7.40 -16.62
CA ALA A 18 -14.11 -7.00 -15.23
C ALA A 18 -12.83 -7.63 -14.65
N ARG A 19 -11.98 -6.81 -14.04
CA ARG A 19 -10.71 -7.22 -13.41
C ARG A 19 -10.65 -6.77 -11.96
N ALA A 20 -10.38 -7.70 -11.05
CA ALA A 20 -10.15 -7.36 -9.64
C ALA A 20 -8.74 -6.77 -9.46
N LEU A 21 -8.62 -5.58 -8.88
CA LEU A 21 -7.29 -4.94 -8.72
C LEU A 21 -6.40 -5.65 -7.69
N VAL A 22 -7.00 -6.37 -6.74
CA VAL A 22 -6.28 -7.17 -5.76
C VAL A 22 -5.64 -8.43 -6.37
N LEU A 23 -6.19 -8.93 -7.48
CA LEU A 23 -5.75 -10.14 -8.20
C LEU A 23 -5.84 -9.85 -9.71
N PRO A 24 -4.88 -9.11 -10.29
CA PRO A 24 -4.97 -8.59 -11.66
C PRO A 24 -5.10 -9.64 -12.77
N GLU A 25 -4.67 -10.87 -12.48
CA GLU A 25 -4.79 -12.05 -13.33
C GLU A 25 -6.25 -12.54 -13.45
N LEU A 26 -7.10 -12.21 -12.49
CA LEU A 26 -8.50 -12.58 -12.52
C LEU A 26 -9.30 -11.60 -13.38
N VAL A 27 -9.57 -12.02 -14.61
CA VAL A 27 -10.34 -11.26 -15.60
C VAL A 27 -11.46 -12.13 -16.15
N VAL A 28 -12.68 -11.60 -16.12
CA VAL A 28 -13.87 -12.24 -16.69
C VAL A 28 -14.53 -11.32 -17.71
N SER A 29 -15.34 -11.89 -18.61
CA SER A 29 -15.95 -11.15 -19.73
C SER A 29 -17.46 -11.39 -19.81
N GLY A 30 -18.25 -10.32 -19.74
CA GLY A 30 -19.71 -10.34 -19.94
C GLY A 30 -20.12 -9.66 -21.25
N ALA A 31 -21.35 -9.90 -21.69
CA ALA A 31 -21.99 -9.13 -22.76
C ALA A 31 -22.44 -7.75 -22.25
N THR A 32 -22.66 -7.62 -20.94
CA THR A 32 -22.95 -6.35 -20.26
C THR A 32 -21.99 -6.10 -19.10
N GLU A 33 -21.90 -4.86 -18.64
CA GLU A 33 -21.13 -4.51 -17.44
C GLU A 33 -21.62 -5.28 -16.21
N ALA A 34 -22.94 -5.32 -15.99
CA ALA A 34 -23.54 -6.01 -14.86
C ALA A 34 -23.23 -7.52 -14.87
N GLU A 35 -23.27 -8.14 -16.05
CA GLU A 35 -22.91 -9.55 -16.22
C GLU A 35 -21.43 -9.81 -15.92
N ALA A 36 -20.53 -8.95 -16.39
CA ALA A 36 -19.09 -9.09 -16.14
C ALA A 36 -18.79 -8.96 -14.63
N VAL A 37 -19.43 -8.01 -13.95
CA VAL A 37 -19.30 -7.84 -12.49
C VAL A 37 -19.84 -9.05 -11.74
N GLU A 38 -21.01 -9.57 -12.13
CA GLU A 38 -21.63 -10.72 -11.49
C GLU A 38 -20.79 -12.00 -11.66
N GLN A 39 -20.25 -12.24 -12.86
CA GLN A 39 -19.31 -13.33 -13.09
C GLN A 39 -18.04 -13.19 -12.24
N LEU A 40 -17.53 -11.96 -12.09
CA LEU A 40 -16.34 -11.72 -11.26
C LEU A 40 -16.65 -12.01 -9.79
N ARG A 41 -17.84 -11.61 -9.32
CA ARG A 41 -18.32 -11.86 -7.97
C ARG A 41 -18.42 -13.36 -7.66
N VAL A 42 -19.02 -14.14 -8.57
CA VAL A 42 -19.12 -15.60 -8.42
C VAL A 42 -17.73 -16.23 -8.38
N THR A 43 -16.82 -15.82 -9.27
CA THR A 43 -15.47 -16.38 -9.35
C THR A 43 -14.65 -16.04 -8.11
N LEU A 44 -14.75 -14.81 -7.58
CA LEU A 44 -14.10 -14.41 -6.33
C LEU A 44 -14.66 -15.16 -5.13
N ALA A 45 -15.97 -15.38 -5.07
CA ALA A 45 -16.60 -16.14 -3.99
C ALA A 45 -16.13 -17.60 -4.00
N ASP A 46 -16.06 -18.23 -5.17
CA ASP A 46 -15.52 -19.58 -5.33
C ASP A 46 -14.05 -19.67 -4.91
N LEU A 47 -13.22 -18.70 -5.35
CA LEU A 47 -11.81 -18.64 -4.98
C LEU A 47 -11.63 -18.49 -3.47
N GLN A 48 -12.43 -17.64 -2.82
CA GLN A 48 -12.41 -17.45 -1.36
C GLN A 48 -12.84 -18.69 -0.57
N GLN A 49 -13.76 -19.50 -1.10
CA GLN A 49 -14.19 -20.74 -0.47
C GLN A 49 -13.10 -21.81 -0.50
N HIS A 50 -12.31 -21.84 -1.57
CA HIS A 50 -11.33 -22.90 -1.81
C HIS A 50 -9.87 -22.49 -1.51
N SER A 51 -9.62 -21.21 -1.23
CA SER A 51 -8.27 -20.66 -1.07
C SER A 51 -8.12 -19.89 0.24
N ARG A 52 -6.88 -19.82 0.73
CA ARG A 52 -6.49 -18.96 1.85
C ARG A 52 -5.26 -18.15 1.48
N VAL A 53 -5.26 -16.88 1.86
CA VAL A 53 -4.07 -16.02 1.74
C VAL A 53 -3.11 -16.39 2.86
N ILE A 54 -1.86 -16.66 2.50
CA ILE A 54 -0.77 -16.84 3.46
C ILE A 54 0.29 -15.79 3.20
N GLN A 55 0.99 -15.37 4.26
CA GLN A 55 2.22 -14.61 4.12
C GLN A 55 3.38 -15.60 4.02
N VAL A 56 4.23 -15.39 3.02
CA VAL A 56 5.46 -16.14 2.85
C VAL A 56 6.60 -15.16 3.04
N GLU A 57 7.35 -15.35 4.12
CA GLU A 57 8.58 -14.62 4.36
C GLU A 57 9.67 -15.21 3.46
N LEU A 58 10.20 -14.37 2.57
CA LEU A 58 11.37 -14.74 1.78
C LEU A 58 12.60 -14.42 2.63
N PRO A 59 13.56 -15.35 2.77
CA PRO A 59 14.84 -15.03 3.36
C PRO A 59 15.49 -14.00 2.45
N ILE A 60 15.50 -12.75 2.88
CA ILE A 60 16.38 -11.74 2.32
C ILE A 60 17.77 -12.25 2.69
N PRO A 61 18.66 -12.58 1.72
CA PRO A 61 20.03 -12.90 2.06
C PRO A 61 20.54 -11.69 2.82
N ASP A 62 20.84 -11.89 4.10
CA ASP A 62 21.35 -10.85 4.99
C ASP A 62 22.55 -10.25 4.27
N PRO A 63 22.40 -9.07 3.65
CA PRO A 63 23.56 -8.43 3.13
C PRO A 63 24.33 -8.14 4.41
N ALA A 64 25.53 -8.69 4.58
CA ALA A 64 26.49 -8.21 5.56
C ALA A 64 26.94 -6.77 5.21
N VAL A 65 25.97 -5.92 4.88
CA VAL A 65 26.00 -4.51 4.61
C VAL A 65 25.52 -3.93 5.92
N GLU A 66 26.46 -3.30 6.63
CA GLU A 66 26.15 -2.42 7.74
C GLU A 66 24.81 -1.72 7.48
N HIS A 67 23.85 -1.91 8.39
CA HIS A 67 22.54 -1.27 8.31
C HIS A 67 22.76 0.19 7.87
N PRO A 68 22.17 0.69 6.76
CA PRO A 68 22.60 1.94 6.10
C PRO A 68 22.58 3.20 6.99
N TRP A 69 21.94 3.09 8.15
CA TRP A 69 21.85 4.10 9.19
C TRP A 69 22.93 4.03 10.26
N LEU A 70 23.66 2.92 10.38
CA LEU A 70 24.78 2.77 11.32
C LEU A 70 25.88 3.79 11.06
N ARG A 71 26.14 4.14 9.80
CA ARG A 71 27.11 5.20 9.44
C ARG A 71 26.78 6.58 10.01
N PHE A 72 25.54 6.79 10.45
CA PHE A 72 25.07 8.04 11.04
C PHE A 72 24.91 7.96 12.56
N ALA A 73 25.12 6.79 13.17
CA ALA A 73 25.04 6.64 14.62
C ALA A 73 26.11 7.52 15.29
N GLY A 74 25.68 8.41 16.19
CA GLY A 74 26.58 9.34 16.88
C GLY A 74 27.18 10.45 16.00
N MET A 75 26.68 10.66 14.78
CA MET A 75 27.31 11.62 13.85
C MET A 75 27.34 13.08 14.36
N TRP A 76 26.55 13.40 15.38
CA TRP A 76 26.48 14.71 16.02
C TRP A 76 27.03 14.74 17.46
N GLU A 77 27.64 13.65 17.95
CA GLU A 77 28.12 13.55 19.35
C GLU A 77 29.14 14.66 19.72
N HIS A 78 29.89 15.13 18.73
CA HIS A 78 30.91 16.18 18.91
C HIS A 78 30.58 17.47 18.16
N ASP A 79 29.33 17.63 17.72
CA ASP A 79 28.90 18.86 17.05
C ASP A 79 28.68 19.96 18.10
N LEU A 80 29.50 21.02 18.03
CA LEU A 80 29.47 22.15 18.97
C LEU A 80 28.20 22.99 18.83
N ASP A 81 27.54 22.92 17.66
CA ASP A 81 26.34 23.70 17.37
C ASP A 81 25.05 22.90 17.65
N TRP A 82 25.16 21.65 18.12
CA TRP A 82 24.02 20.76 18.37
C TRP A 82 22.98 21.35 19.31
N GLU A 83 23.42 21.96 20.42
CA GLU A 83 22.52 22.60 21.39
C GLU A 83 21.73 23.77 20.77
N THR A 84 22.36 24.54 19.87
CA THR A 84 21.72 25.64 19.16
C THR A 84 20.67 25.12 18.18
N PHE A 85 20.98 24.02 17.49
CA PHE A 85 20.03 23.34 16.61
C PHE A 85 18.83 22.79 17.38
N GLU A 86 19.05 22.12 18.52
CA GLU A 86 17.97 21.60 19.37
C GLU A 86 17.03 22.71 19.87
N ALA A 87 17.59 23.85 20.29
CA ALA A 87 16.81 25.01 20.70
C ALA A 87 15.92 25.55 19.57
N ALA A 88 16.47 25.69 18.36
CA ALA A 88 15.71 26.16 17.20
C ALA A 88 14.57 25.20 16.80
N VAL A 89 14.80 23.89 16.90
CA VAL A 89 13.77 22.87 16.63
C VAL A 89 12.68 22.88 17.70
N ALA A 90 13.05 23.08 18.97
CA ALA A 90 12.09 23.20 20.07
C ALA A 90 11.18 24.43 19.88
N ASP A 91 11.76 25.58 19.55
CA ASP A 91 11.01 26.81 19.27
C ASP A 91 10.01 26.62 18.12
N LEU A 92 10.42 25.95 17.04
CA LEU A 92 9.53 25.62 15.91
C LEU A 92 8.35 24.74 16.37
N ARG A 93 8.61 23.67 17.13
CA ARG A 93 7.57 22.75 17.62
C ARG A 93 6.60 23.42 18.59
N SER A 94 7.08 24.37 19.39
CA SER A 94 6.23 25.17 20.27
C SER A 94 5.44 26.25 19.51
N ALA A 95 5.91 26.69 18.34
CA ALA A 95 5.16 27.59 17.47
C ALA A 95 4.02 26.87 16.72
N ASP A 96 4.19 25.58 16.39
CA ASP A 96 3.21 24.75 15.65
C ASP A 96 2.00 24.26 16.48
N THR A 97 1.72 24.83 17.67
CA THR A 97 0.49 24.53 18.44
C THR A 97 -0.83 24.99 17.80
N HIS A 98 -0.87 25.31 16.50
CA HIS A 98 -2.11 25.65 15.79
C HIS A 98 -2.18 25.06 14.38
N ASP A 99 -2.26 23.74 14.26
CA ASP A 99 -3.18 23.10 13.30
C ASP A 99 -3.38 21.60 13.66
N ALA A 100 -4.19 21.33 14.70
CA ALA A 100 -4.78 20.00 14.83
C ALA A 100 -6.07 20.00 13.99
N PRO A 101 -6.23 19.11 12.99
CA PRO A 101 -7.46 19.06 12.22
C PRO A 101 -8.63 18.70 13.16
N PRO A 102 -9.81 19.31 12.98
CA PRO A 102 -10.96 19.00 13.83
C PRO A 102 -11.33 17.52 13.68
N VAL A 103 -11.46 16.85 14.83
CA VAL A 103 -12.00 15.49 14.99
C VAL A 103 -13.45 15.37 14.54
#